data_AF-A0A3B3ZAK6-F1
#
_entry.id   AF-A0A3B3ZAK6-F1
#
_cell.length_a   1.000
_cell.length_b   1.000
_cell.length_c   1.000
_cell.angle_alpha   90.00
_cell.angle_beta   90.00
_cell.angle_gamma   90.00
#
_symmetry.space_group_name_H-M   'P 1'
#
loop_
_entity.id
_entity.type
_entity.pdbx_description
1 polymer ?
#
loop_
_entity_poly.entity_id
_entity_poly.type
_entity_poly.pdbx_seq_one_letter_code
_entity_poly.pdbx_strand_id
1 'polypeptide(L)'
;MRLNMLYYWFIISAMQMLIKTFHKYSGKEGDKYTLSRGELKELLIEELGSYLGNSKDNEAVEKVMNDLDANNDGEVDFTEFIILMGALTVACNDFFLESKKKKTSLIIVVFSK
;
A
#
# COMPACT_ATOMS: atom_id res chain seq x y z
N MET A 1 -19.07 -15.36 21.61
CA MET A 1 -19.40 -15.54 20.18
C MET A 1 -19.48 -14.25 19.36
N ARG A 2 -19.90 -13.08 19.87
CA ARG A 2 -19.98 -11.83 19.06
C ARG A 2 -18.65 -11.17 18.69
N LEU A 3 -17.57 -11.36 19.47
CA LEU A 3 -16.28 -10.70 19.21
C LEU A 3 -15.57 -11.19 17.93
N ASN A 4 -15.61 -12.51 17.66
CA ASN A 4 -14.97 -13.09 16.47
C ASN A 4 -15.66 -12.66 15.17
N MET A 5 -16.97 -12.41 15.22
CA MET A 5 -17.73 -11.95 14.05
C MET A 5 -17.37 -10.51 13.66
N LEU A 6 -17.08 -9.65 14.64
CA LEU A 6 -16.68 -8.26 14.41
C LEU A 6 -15.29 -8.16 13.73
N TYR A 7 -14.35 -9.02 14.14
CA TYR A 7 -13.00 -9.03 13.57
C TYR A 7 -13.00 -9.50 12.10
N TYR A 8 -13.74 -10.57 11.81
CA TYR A 8 -13.96 -11.03 10.44
C TYR A 8 -14.60 -9.94 9.57
N TRP A 9 -15.59 -9.22 10.11
CA TRP A 9 -16.25 -8.14 9.39
C TRP A 9 -15.27 -7.01 9.05
N PHE A 10 -14.39 -6.63 9.99
CA PHE A 10 -13.39 -5.59 9.75
C PHE A 10 -12.39 -5.96 8.64
N ILE A 11 -11.90 -7.21 8.64
CA ILE A 11 -10.99 -7.69 7.59
C ILE A 11 -11.71 -7.70 6.23
N ILE A 12 -12.93 -8.22 6.17
CA ILE A 12 -13.71 -8.25 4.93
C ILE A 12 -13.96 -6.83 4.41
N SER A 13 -14.27 -5.87 5.29
CA SER A 13 -14.42 -4.47 4.90
C SER A 13 -13.12 -3.85 4.38
N ALA A 14 -11.97 -4.17 4.98
CA ALA A 14 -10.67 -3.71 4.48
C ALA A 14 -10.38 -4.27 3.08
N MET A 15 -10.64 -5.56 2.85
CA MET A 15 -10.51 -6.18 1.52
C MET A 15 -11.43 -5.54 0.50
N GLN A 16 -12.69 -5.28 0.86
CA GLN A 16 -13.64 -4.57 0.00
C GLN A 16 -13.17 -3.14 -0.32
N MET A 17 -12.51 -2.48 0.62
CA MET A 17 -11.97 -1.14 0.41
C MET A 17 -10.81 -1.18 -0.58
N LEU A 18 -9.89 -2.14 -0.47
CA LEU A 18 -8.80 -2.34 -1.44
C LEU A 18 -9.33 -2.58 -2.86
N ILE A 19 -10.33 -3.48 -3.00
CA ILE A 19 -10.97 -3.77 -4.29
C ILE A 19 -11.64 -2.52 -4.87
N LYS A 20 -12.36 -1.77 -4.03
CA LYS A 20 -13.02 -0.53 -4.46
C LYS A 20 -12.02 0.54 -4.88
N THR A 21 -10.91 0.69 -4.16
CA THR A 21 -9.85 1.62 -4.52
C THR A 21 -9.24 1.22 -5.85
N PHE A 22 -8.92 -0.06 -6.06
CA PHE A 22 -8.42 -0.53 -7.36
C PHE A 22 -9.38 -0.18 -8.51
N HIS A 23 -10.66 -0.56 -8.39
CA HIS A 23 -11.67 -0.29 -9.41
C HIS A 23 -12.13 1.17 -9.51
N LYS A 24 -11.73 2.04 -8.58
CA LYS A 24 -11.95 3.49 -8.68
C LYS A 24 -10.98 4.12 -9.69
N TYR A 25 -9.78 3.56 -9.81
CA TYR A 25 -8.75 4.05 -10.72
C TYR A 25 -8.66 3.21 -12.00
N SER A 26 -8.95 1.90 -11.96
CA SER A 26 -8.93 1.03 -13.14
C SER A 26 -10.08 1.33 -14.10
N GLY A 27 -9.85 1.15 -15.39
CA GLY A 27 -10.87 1.31 -16.43
C GLY A 27 -11.27 2.75 -16.74
N LYS A 28 -10.49 3.73 -16.29
CA LYS A 28 -10.53 5.10 -16.83
C LYS A 28 -9.89 5.13 -18.21
N GLU A 29 -8.84 4.33 -18.42
CA GLU A 29 -8.13 4.17 -19.69
C GLU A 29 -7.79 2.69 -19.92
N GLY A 30 -8.08 2.15 -21.12
CA GLY A 30 -7.70 0.77 -21.45
C GLY A 30 -8.63 -0.30 -20.87
N ASP A 31 -8.05 -1.34 -20.24
CA ASP A 31 -8.80 -2.45 -19.63
C ASP A 31 -9.34 -2.04 -18.24
N LYS A 32 -10.57 -2.48 -17.94
CA LYS A 32 -11.23 -2.22 -16.65
C LYS A 32 -10.68 -3.05 -15.49
N TYR A 33 -9.90 -4.09 -15.78
CA TYR A 33 -9.37 -5.01 -14.78
C TYR A 33 -7.90 -4.78 -14.46
N THR A 34 -7.25 -3.82 -15.10
CA THR A 34 -5.85 -3.46 -14.91
C THR A 34 -5.72 -1.96 -14.69
N LEU A 35 -4.59 -1.55 -14.13
CA LEU A 35 -4.20 -0.15 -14.02
C LEU A 35 -3.12 0.13 -15.05
N SER A 36 -3.40 1.03 -15.97
CA SER A 36 -2.37 1.63 -16.82
C SER A 36 -1.40 2.48 -16.00
N ARG A 37 -0.25 2.81 -16.59
CA ARG A 37 0.75 3.72 -15.97
C ARG A 37 0.14 5.02 -15.46
N GLY A 38 -0.78 5.62 -16.22
CA GLY A 38 -1.45 6.86 -15.85
C GLY A 38 -2.34 6.70 -14.62
N GLU A 39 -3.12 5.62 -14.58
CA GLU A 39 -4.05 5.31 -13.49
C GLU A 39 -3.32 4.91 -12.21
N LEU A 40 -2.26 4.10 -12.31
CA LEU A 40 -1.42 3.76 -11.15
C LEU A 40 -0.80 5.02 -10.56
N LYS A 41 -0.28 5.92 -11.41
CA LYS A 41 0.27 7.19 -10.97
C LYS A 41 -0.76 8.02 -10.19
N GLU A 42 -1.97 8.13 -10.72
CA GLU A 42 -3.05 8.86 -10.05
C GLU A 42 -3.38 8.23 -8.69
N LEU A 43 -3.50 6.91 -8.62
CA LEU A 43 -3.75 6.16 -7.39
C LEU A 43 -2.65 6.42 -6.35
N LEU A 44 -1.37 6.29 -6.73
CA LEU A 44 -0.24 6.50 -5.82
C LEU A 44 -0.19 7.93 -5.30
N ILE A 45 -0.51 8.92 -6.13
CA ILE A 45 -0.47 10.33 -5.72
C ILE A 45 -1.67 10.67 -4.81
N GLU A 46 -2.88 10.24 -5.15
CA GLU A 46 -4.08 10.59 -4.39
C GLU A 46 -4.19 9.82 -3.08
N GLU A 47 -3.98 8.50 -3.10
CA GLU A 47 -4.19 7.64 -1.93
C GLU A 47 -2.91 7.55 -1.07
N LEU A 48 -1.72 7.56 -1.69
CA LEU A 48 -0.44 7.34 -1.01
C LEU A 48 0.51 8.55 -1.02
N GLY A 49 0.16 9.67 -1.68
CA GLY A 49 1.07 10.82 -1.83
C GLY A 49 1.49 11.46 -0.51
N SER A 50 0.71 11.28 0.56
CA SER A 50 1.07 11.69 1.91
C SER A 50 2.15 10.80 2.57
N TYR A 51 2.19 9.52 2.22
CA TYR A 51 3.17 8.54 2.71
C TYR A 51 4.45 8.51 1.86
N LEU A 52 4.30 8.64 0.54
CA LEU A 52 5.40 8.57 -0.42
C LEU A 52 6.24 9.85 -0.49
N GLY A 53 5.88 10.90 0.25
CA GLY A 53 6.71 12.09 0.44
C GLY A 53 7.11 12.75 -0.88
N ASN A 54 6.23 13.58 -1.44
CA ASN A 54 6.54 14.37 -2.64
C ASN A 54 7.00 13.52 -3.85
N SER A 55 6.46 12.30 -4.00
CA SER A 55 6.57 11.46 -5.21
C SER A 55 5.80 12.06 -6.40
N LYS A 56 6.05 13.34 -6.69
CA LYS A 56 5.72 14.00 -7.95
C LYS A 56 6.73 13.66 -9.05
N ASP A 57 7.82 12.99 -8.69
CA ASP A 57 8.78 12.48 -9.67
C ASP A 57 8.17 11.32 -10.44
N ASN A 58 7.93 11.56 -11.73
CA ASN A 58 7.58 10.52 -12.69
C ASN A 58 8.55 9.33 -12.60
N GLU A 59 9.81 9.57 -12.29
CA GLU A 59 10.83 8.51 -12.20
C GLU A 59 10.57 7.52 -11.05
N ALA A 60 10.08 7.99 -9.91
CA ALA A 60 9.76 7.11 -8.78
C ALA A 60 8.53 6.24 -9.09
N VAL A 61 7.53 6.84 -9.73
CA VAL A 61 6.33 6.11 -10.16
C VAL A 61 6.66 5.09 -11.26
N GLU A 62 7.51 5.44 -12.23
CA GLU A 62 7.98 4.51 -13.26
C GLU A 62 8.79 3.35 -12.65
N LYS A 63 9.64 3.62 -11.65
CA LYS A 63 10.33 2.54 -10.92
C LYS A 63 9.36 1.62 -10.22
N VAL A 64 8.39 2.17 -9.49
CA VAL A 64 7.34 1.38 -8.82
C VAL A 64 6.52 0.58 -9.83
N MET A 65 6.15 1.17 -10.97
CA MET A 65 5.46 0.46 -12.04
C MET A 65 6.30 -0.72 -12.53
N ASN A 66 7.56 -0.49 -12.89
CA ASN A 66 8.44 -1.56 -13.40
C ASN A 66 8.74 -2.64 -12.36
N ASP A 67 8.75 -2.30 -11.07
CA ASP A 67 8.93 -3.26 -9.98
C ASP A 67 7.67 -4.11 -9.73
N LEU A 68 6.49 -3.60 -10.11
CA LEU A 68 5.19 -4.27 -9.93
C LEU A 68 4.74 -5.06 -11.16
N ASP A 69 5.01 -4.53 -12.35
CA ASP A 69 4.72 -5.11 -13.67
C ASP A 69 5.64 -6.32 -13.91
N ALA A 70 5.33 -7.42 -13.23
CA ALA A 70 6.15 -8.63 -13.23
C ALA A 70 6.04 -9.37 -14.57
N ASN A 71 4.90 -9.25 -15.23
CA ASN A 71 4.62 -9.87 -16.52
C ASN A 71 5.13 -9.00 -17.71
N ASN A 72 5.55 -7.75 -17.45
CA ASN A 72 6.03 -6.77 -18.42
C ASN A 72 5.01 -6.46 -19.53
N ASP A 73 3.72 -6.46 -19.19
CA ASP A 73 2.64 -6.09 -20.12
C ASP A 73 2.38 -4.58 -20.16
N GLY A 74 3.00 -3.81 -19.26
CA GLY A 74 2.87 -2.36 -19.17
C GLY A 74 1.63 -1.89 -18.41
N GLU A 75 0.89 -2.81 -17.80
CA GLU A 75 -0.25 -2.59 -16.94
C GLU A 75 -0.02 -3.26 -15.57
N VAL A 76 -0.85 -2.94 -14.58
CA VAL A 76 -0.80 -3.57 -13.25
C VAL A 76 -2.13 -4.25 -12.99
N ASP A 77 -2.12 -5.57 -12.87
CA ASP A 77 -3.30 -6.33 -12.52
C ASP A 77 -3.61 -6.27 -11.00
N PHE A 78 -4.76 -6.80 -10.61
CA PHE A 78 -5.16 -6.79 -9.19
C PHE A 78 -4.19 -7.58 -8.28
N THR A 79 -3.55 -8.63 -8.81
CA THR A 79 -2.57 -9.44 -8.07
C THR A 79 -1.33 -8.61 -7.78
N GLU A 80 -0.79 -7.95 -8.79
CA GLU A 80 0.39 -7.08 -8.71
C GLU A 80 0.12 -5.88 -7.78
N PHE A 81 -1.08 -5.31 -7.85
CA PHE A 81 -1.53 -4.27 -6.91
C PHE A 81 -1.55 -4.74 -5.45
N ILE A 82 -2.02 -5.96 -5.17
CA ILE A 82 -2.03 -6.50 -3.80
C ILE A 82 -0.62 -6.79 -3.29
N ILE A 83 0.32 -7.16 -4.17
CA ILE A 83 1.73 -7.32 -3.81
C ILE A 83 2.31 -5.99 -3.33
N LEU A 84 2.02 -4.88 -4.02
CA LEU A 84 2.41 -3.54 -3.55
C LEU A 84 1.85 -3.24 -2.15
N MET A 85 0.54 -3.45 -1.96
CA MET A 85 -0.12 -3.18 -0.68
C MET A 85 0.43 -4.06 0.44
N GLY A 86 0.78 -5.30 0.13
CA GLY A 86 1.49 -6.21 1.02
C GLY A 86 2.86 -5.66 1.41
N ALA A 87 3.66 -5.23 0.45
CA ALA A 87 4.98 -4.64 0.68
C ALA A 87 4.90 -3.37 1.54
N LEU A 88 3.95 -2.48 1.25
CA LEU A 88 3.69 -1.28 2.06
C LEU A 88 3.27 -1.64 3.49
N THR A 89 2.42 -2.66 3.66
CA THR A 89 1.98 -3.13 4.98
C THR A 89 3.16 -3.66 5.79
N VAL A 90 4.05 -4.43 5.16
CA VAL A 90 5.28 -4.95 5.80
C VAL A 90 6.21 -3.80 6.17
N ALA A 91 6.45 -2.85 5.26
CA ALA A 91 7.29 -1.68 5.53
C ALA A 91 6.75 -0.82 6.69
N CYS A 92 5.44 -0.60 6.73
CA CYS A 92 4.76 0.08 7.84
C CYS A 92 4.90 -0.68 9.16
N ASN A 93 4.79 -2.01 9.12
CA ASN A 93 4.98 -2.85 10.29
C ASN A 93 6.42 -2.77 10.82
N ASP A 94 7.42 -2.83 9.94
CA ASP A 94 8.83 -2.71 10.31
C ASP A 94 9.13 -1.34 10.94
N PHE A 95 8.64 -0.25 10.34
CA PHE A 95 8.76 1.09 10.91
C PHE A 95 8.11 1.20 12.31
N PHE A 96 6.95 0.56 12.50
CA PHE A 96 6.28 0.53 13.79
C PHE A 96 7.05 -0.28 14.85
N LEU A 97 7.64 -1.41 14.45
CA LEU A 97 8.47 -2.24 15.32
C LEU A 97 9.79 -1.55 15.70
N GLU A 98 10.44 -0.87 14.75
CA GLU A 98 11.62 -0.04 15.03
C GLU A 98 11.30 1.12 15.97
N SER A 99 10.17 1.79 15.76
CA SER A 99 9.68 2.86 16.64
C SER A 99 9.42 2.35 18.05
N LYS A 100 8.86 1.14 18.20
CA LYS A 100 8.71 0.49 19.51
C LYS A 100 10.06 0.16 20.15
N LYS A 101 11.03 -0.39 19.42
CA LYS A 101 12.39 -0.68 19.93
C LYS A 101 13.10 0.58 20.44
N LYS A 102 12.99 1.72 19.72
CA LYS A 102 13.53 3.01 20.16
C LYS A 102 12.82 3.54 21.41
N LYS A 103 11.49 3.41 21.50
CA LYS A 103 10.70 3.84 22.66
C LYS A 103 10.98 2.98 23.90
N THR A 104 11.16 1.67 23.74
CA THR A 104 11.58 0.78 24.82
C THR A 104 13.03 1.06 25.24
N SER A 105 13.96 1.30 24.30
CA SER A 105 15.35 1.70 24.63
C SER A 105 15.41 3.02 25.40
N LEU A 106 14.60 4.01 25.05
CA LEU A 106 14.50 5.27 25.82
C LEU A 106 14.03 5.00 27.26
N ILE A 107 13.05 4.12 27.48
CA ILE A 107 12.56 3.79 28.83
C ILE A 107 13.64 3.03 29.62
N ILE A 108 14.34 2.06 29.02
CA ILE A 108 15.39 1.29 29.71
C ILE A 108 16.59 2.20 30.07
N VAL A 109 16.95 3.14 29.21
CA VAL A 109 18.04 4.10 29.45
C VAL A 109 17.65 5.14 30.51
N VAL A 110 16.39 5.57 30.56
CA VAL A 110 15.91 6.53 31.59
C VAL A 110 15.82 5.89 32.98
N PHE A 111 15.55 4.58 33.09
CA PHE A 111 15.48 3.87 34.37
C PHE A 111 16.82 3.27 34.84
N SER A 112 17.91 3.37 34.07
CA SER A 112 19.24 2.85 34.43
C SER A 112 20.25 3.93 34.86
N LYS A 113 19.77 5.10 35.31
CA LYS A 113 20.60 6.17 35.88
C LYS A 113 20.13 6.57 37.26
#